data_AF-A0A6P7TP77-F1
#
_entry.id   AF-A0A6P7TP77-F1
#
_cell.length_a   1.000
_cell.length_b   1.000
_cell.length_c   1.000
_cell.angle_alpha   90.00
_cell.angle_beta   90.00
_cell.angle_gamma   90.00
#
_symmetry.space_group_name_H-M   'P 1'
#
loop_
_entity.id
_entity.type
_entity.pdbx_description
1 polymer ?
#
loop_
_entity_poly.entity_id
_entity_poly.type
_entity_poly.pdbx_seq_one_letter_code
_entity_poly.pdbx_strand_id
1 'polypeptide(L)'
;MNFQTKTTNFEIPPSSCDLLVENRHVMNVLSIYQLLIRFWNTLRLSPFRVETFCSALTSEENTVLLSDIFIALIKAIVKDDEQKGIVFGPSDVLHNYSILFYLMDGLTYSEVLRFYLNGLTVPDFDSAETTRPLSSPAAPLLDIDSNLDLLQILIDHFISTNARNQLMSSPELDHEDFCRSCGKIGELICCDRCTCVMHYECIPAGNIPENERVWVCTVCQKHNV
;
A
#
# COMPACT_ATOMS: atom_id res chain seq x y z
N MET A 1 17.61 30.35 7.62
CA MET A 1 17.43 29.72 8.95
C MET A 1 17.72 28.24 8.76
N ASN A 2 18.86 27.77 9.28
CA ASN A 2 19.28 26.37 9.18
C ASN A 2 18.50 25.55 10.22
N PHE A 3 17.52 24.77 9.80
CA PHE A 3 16.92 23.75 10.65
C PHE A 3 17.84 22.54 10.67
N GLN A 4 18.79 22.53 11.61
CA GLN A 4 19.43 21.29 12.02
C GLN A 4 18.36 20.42 12.69
N THR A 5 17.93 19.36 12.02
CA THR A 5 17.08 18.30 12.58
C THR A 5 17.89 17.52 13.61
N LYS A 6 17.99 18.08 14.81
CA LYS A 6 18.46 17.34 15.98
C LYS A 6 17.31 16.41 16.39
N THR A 7 17.27 15.21 15.83
CA THR A 7 16.40 14.13 16.30
C THR A 7 16.78 13.87 17.76
N THR A 8 15.95 14.37 18.67
CA THR A 8 16.04 14.03 20.08
C THR A 8 15.91 12.52 20.18
N ASN A 9 16.92 11.87 20.75
CA ASN A 9 16.96 10.44 20.97
C ASN A 9 15.71 10.04 21.78
N PHE A 10 14.69 9.54 21.10
CA PHE A 10 13.39 9.23 21.69
C PHE A 10 13.51 7.86 22.34
N GLU A 11 13.55 7.80 23.68
CA GLU A 11 13.57 6.54 24.41
C GLU A 11 12.19 5.89 24.31
N ILE A 12 12.11 4.83 23.50
CA ILE A 12 10.87 4.10 23.26
C ILE A 12 10.56 3.25 24.51
N PRO A 13 9.29 3.18 24.97
CA PRO A 13 8.92 2.40 26.15
C PRO A 13 9.25 0.91 25.98
N PRO A 14 9.54 0.17 27.07
CA PRO A 14 9.98 -1.23 27.03
C PRO A 14 8.97 -2.21 26.40
N SER A 15 7.70 -1.83 26.26
CA SER A 15 6.71 -2.60 25.49
C SER A 15 7.02 -2.72 24.00
N SER A 16 7.90 -1.84 23.46
CA SER A 16 8.35 -1.91 22.06
C SER A 16 9.32 -3.06 21.77
N CYS A 17 9.80 -3.77 22.80
CA CYS A 17 10.61 -4.98 22.64
C CYS A 17 9.85 -6.20 22.08
N ASP A 18 8.53 -6.09 21.88
CA ASP A 18 7.69 -7.16 21.30
C ASP A 18 7.60 -7.08 19.76
N LEU A 19 8.12 -6.01 19.16
CA LEU A 19 8.15 -5.86 17.71
C LEU A 19 9.42 -6.50 17.13
N LEU A 20 9.26 -7.26 16.04
CA LEU A 20 10.35 -7.97 15.34
C LEU A 20 11.28 -7.03 14.53
N VAL A 21 11.45 -5.78 14.96
CA VAL A 21 12.30 -4.77 14.31
C VAL A 21 13.15 -4.06 15.35
N GLU A 22 14.32 -3.57 14.93
CA GLU A 22 15.17 -2.80 15.83
C GLU A 22 14.52 -1.45 16.21
N ASN A 23 14.77 -0.98 17.43
CA ASN A 23 14.18 0.26 17.96
C ASN A 23 14.39 1.49 17.06
N ARG A 24 15.50 1.54 16.30
CA ARG A 24 15.78 2.63 15.36
C ARG A 24 14.75 2.72 14.21
N HIS A 25 14.09 1.62 13.87
CA HIS A 25 13.14 1.53 12.75
C HIS A 25 11.68 1.66 13.19
N VAL A 26 11.37 1.45 14.48
CA VAL A 26 10.00 1.38 15.01
C VAL A 26 9.14 2.57 14.60
N MET A 27 9.66 3.80 14.72
CA MET A 27 8.88 5.00 14.39
C MET A 27 8.55 5.09 12.89
N ASN A 28 9.50 4.72 12.02
CA ASN A 28 9.29 4.72 10.57
C ASN A 28 8.29 3.64 10.17
N VAL A 29 8.46 2.43 10.72
CA VAL A 29 7.55 1.30 10.52
C VAL A 29 6.12 1.67 10.93
N LEU A 30 5.93 2.24 12.11
CA LEU A 30 4.60 2.63 12.60
C LEU A 30 3.98 3.74 11.77
N SER A 31 4.79 4.72 11.34
CA SER A 31 4.31 5.83 10.50
C SER A 31 3.80 5.33 9.14
N ILE A 32 4.60 4.48 8.48
CA ILE A 32 4.22 3.85 7.20
C ILE A 32 3.00 2.95 7.40
N TYR A 33 3.04 2.05 8.40
CA TYR A 33 1.96 1.13 8.70
C TYR A 33 0.63 1.86 8.93
N GLN A 34 0.64 2.93 9.72
CA GLN A 34 -0.56 3.71 10.02
C GLN A 34 -1.19 4.30 8.76
N LEU A 35 -0.39 4.70 7.78
CA LEU A 35 -0.86 5.23 6.50
C LEU A 35 -1.39 4.11 5.61
N LEU A 36 -0.71 2.96 5.55
CA LEU A 36 -1.18 1.79 4.81
C LEU A 36 -2.56 1.32 5.32
N ILE A 37 -2.74 1.22 6.65
CA ILE A 37 -4.04 0.86 7.22
C ILE A 37 -5.07 1.97 7.09
N ARG A 38 -4.68 3.24 7.06
CA ARG A 38 -5.61 4.37 6.87
C ARG A 38 -6.20 4.33 5.47
N PHE A 39 -5.39 4.05 4.46
CA PHE A 39 -5.76 4.07 3.05
C PHE A 39 -5.97 2.68 2.46
N TRP A 40 -6.19 1.67 3.30
CA TRP A 40 -6.26 0.26 2.87
C TRP A 40 -7.32 0.01 1.79
N ASN A 41 -8.45 0.73 1.80
CA ASN A 41 -9.48 0.64 0.76
C ASN A 41 -8.99 1.19 -0.58
N THR A 42 -8.42 2.39 -0.58
CA THR A 42 -7.86 3.05 -1.77
C THR A 42 -6.71 2.23 -2.36
N LEU A 43 -5.85 1.69 -1.49
CA LEU A 43 -4.74 0.81 -1.85
C LEU A 43 -5.18 -0.63 -2.13
N ARG A 44 -6.43 -1.00 -1.81
CA ARG A 44 -6.99 -2.35 -1.91
C ARG A 44 -6.17 -3.42 -1.17
N LEU A 45 -5.46 -3.04 -0.12
CA LEU A 45 -4.68 -3.96 0.72
C LEU A 45 -5.62 -4.74 1.64
N SER A 46 -5.39 -6.03 1.82
CA SER A 46 -6.12 -6.77 2.88
C SER A 46 -5.64 -6.29 4.25
N PRO A 47 -6.50 -6.22 5.27
CA PRO A 47 -6.06 -5.87 6.62
C PRO A 47 -4.98 -6.85 7.13
N PHE A 48 -3.89 -6.33 7.68
CA PHE A 48 -2.82 -7.09 8.30
C PHE A 48 -2.37 -6.40 9.59
N ARG A 49 -1.71 -7.14 10.48
CA ARG A 49 -1.25 -6.58 11.75
C ARG A 49 0.15 -5.98 11.62
N VAL A 50 0.50 -5.08 12.54
CA VAL A 50 1.82 -4.44 12.56
C VAL A 50 2.95 -5.47 12.72
N GLU A 51 2.74 -6.53 13.49
CA GLU A 51 3.70 -7.61 13.70
C GLU A 51 3.98 -8.37 12.39
N THR A 52 2.93 -8.56 11.57
CA THR A 52 3.07 -9.17 10.23
C THR A 52 3.88 -8.27 9.30
N PHE A 53 3.68 -6.95 9.39
CA PHE A 53 4.46 -5.99 8.62
C PHE A 53 5.94 -5.96 9.07
N CYS A 54 6.20 -5.93 10.38
CA CYS A 54 7.55 -6.06 10.94
C CYS A 54 8.25 -7.35 10.49
N SER A 55 7.53 -8.47 10.50
CA SER A 55 8.04 -9.77 10.03
C SER A 55 8.39 -9.71 8.54
N ALA A 56 7.52 -9.08 7.74
CA ALA A 56 7.73 -8.94 6.30
C ALA A 56 8.96 -8.10 5.95
N LEU A 57 9.24 -7.04 6.73
CA LEU A 57 10.39 -6.15 6.55
C LEU A 57 11.72 -6.79 6.98
N THR A 58 11.68 -7.73 7.94
CA THR A 58 12.88 -8.37 8.51
C THR A 58 13.17 -9.73 7.89
N SER A 59 12.32 -10.17 6.95
CA SER A 59 12.43 -11.46 6.27
C SER A 59 13.70 -11.53 5.41
N GLU A 60 14.37 -12.68 5.44
CA GLU A 60 15.49 -13.01 4.54
C GLU A 60 15.01 -13.41 3.13
N GLU A 61 13.70 -13.42 2.90
CA GLU A 61 13.06 -13.66 1.62
C GLU A 61 12.09 -12.53 1.26
N ASN A 62 11.88 -12.29 -0.04
CA ASN A 62 10.86 -11.35 -0.49
C ASN A 62 9.46 -11.90 -0.15
N THR A 63 8.72 -11.17 0.68
CA THR A 63 7.42 -11.61 1.16
C THR A 63 6.30 -11.12 0.26
N VAL A 64 5.25 -11.94 0.11
CA VAL A 64 4.05 -11.58 -0.67
C VAL A 64 3.44 -10.25 -0.17
N LEU A 65 3.38 -10.07 1.16
CA LEU A 65 2.86 -8.84 1.76
C LEU A 65 3.64 -7.60 1.31
N LEU A 66 4.97 -7.67 1.33
CA LEU A 66 5.81 -6.53 0.96
C LEU A 66 5.69 -6.22 -0.53
N SER A 67 5.69 -7.24 -1.39
CA SER A 67 5.44 -7.05 -2.83
C SER A 67 4.05 -6.45 -3.10
N ASP A 68 3.01 -6.91 -2.41
CA ASP A 68 1.64 -6.40 -2.56
C ASP A 68 1.53 -4.93 -2.14
N ILE A 69 2.22 -4.54 -1.06
CA ILE A 69 2.28 -3.14 -0.62
C ILE A 69 2.93 -2.26 -1.69
N PHE A 70 4.09 -2.66 -2.22
CA PHE A 70 4.76 -1.91 -3.29
C PHE A 70 3.89 -1.81 -4.55
N ILE A 71 3.29 -2.91 -4.99
CA ILE A 71 2.38 -2.93 -6.15
C ILE A 71 1.18 -2.00 -5.93
N ALA A 72 0.55 -2.08 -4.75
CA ALA A 72 -0.62 -1.28 -4.42
C ALA A 72 -0.33 0.22 -4.47
N LEU A 73 0.79 0.65 -3.87
CA LEU A 73 1.21 2.05 -3.86
C LEU A 73 1.49 2.57 -5.29
N ILE A 74 2.30 1.85 -6.07
CA ILE A 74 2.64 2.26 -7.44
C ILE A 74 1.39 2.33 -8.31
N LYS A 75 0.52 1.31 -8.27
CA LYS A 75 -0.73 1.31 -9.03
C LYS A 75 -1.64 2.48 -8.66
N ALA A 76 -1.71 2.82 -7.37
CA ALA A 76 -2.53 3.94 -6.92
C ALA A 76 -1.99 5.29 -7.42
N ILE A 77 -0.67 5.49 -7.38
CA ILE A 77 -0.04 6.73 -7.84
C ILE A 77 -0.17 6.87 -9.37
N VAL A 78 0.21 5.83 -10.13
CA VAL A 78 0.14 5.85 -11.60
C VAL A 78 -1.29 6.08 -12.08
N LYS A 79 -2.29 5.49 -11.40
CA LYS A 79 -3.69 5.72 -11.73
C LYS A 79 -4.12 7.17 -11.51
N ASP A 80 -3.65 7.82 -10.44
CA ASP A 80 -3.93 9.24 -10.19
C ASP A 80 -3.24 10.15 -11.22
N ASP A 81 -2.00 9.82 -11.61
CA ASP A 81 -1.28 10.50 -12.70
C ASP A 81 -2.02 10.38 -14.03
N GLU A 82 -2.48 9.19 -14.41
CA GLU A 82 -3.29 8.96 -15.61
C GLU A 82 -4.59 9.78 -15.58
N GLN A 83 -5.26 9.88 -14.43
CA GLN A 83 -6.46 10.72 -14.26
C GLN A 83 -6.16 12.21 -14.45
N LYS A 84 -4.96 12.66 -14.12
CA LYS A 84 -4.48 14.03 -14.37
C LYS A 84 -3.96 14.24 -15.81
N GLY A 85 -3.92 13.18 -16.63
CA GLY A 85 -3.34 13.21 -17.97
C GLY A 85 -1.81 13.29 -17.96
N ILE A 86 -1.17 12.96 -16.84
CA ILE A 86 0.28 12.85 -16.72
C ILE A 86 0.68 11.49 -17.29
N VAL A 87 1.57 11.53 -18.27
CA VAL A 87 2.03 10.33 -18.98
C VAL A 87 3.47 10.04 -18.58
N PHE A 88 3.73 8.81 -18.14
CA PHE A 88 5.07 8.36 -17.78
C PHE A 88 5.80 7.77 -18.99
N GLY A 89 6.94 8.37 -19.35
CA GLY A 89 7.81 7.92 -20.44
C GLY A 89 7.50 8.55 -21.81
N PRO A 90 8.39 8.34 -22.80
CA PRO A 90 8.21 8.88 -24.15
C PRO A 90 7.04 8.23 -24.90
N SER A 91 6.46 8.98 -25.85
CA SER A 91 5.18 8.63 -26.50
C SER A 91 5.22 7.37 -27.38
N ASP A 92 6.39 6.99 -27.90
CA ASP A 92 6.60 5.82 -28.75
C ASP A 92 6.62 4.50 -27.97
N VAL A 93 6.94 4.54 -26.67
CA VAL A 93 7.00 3.38 -25.76
C VAL A 93 5.88 3.36 -24.72
N LEU A 94 5.03 4.38 -24.71
CA LEU A 94 3.92 4.55 -23.77
C LEU A 94 3.04 3.31 -23.60
N HIS A 95 2.59 2.72 -24.72
CA HIS A 95 1.71 1.55 -24.69
C HIS A 95 2.36 0.34 -23.99
N ASN A 96 3.67 0.17 -24.17
CA ASN A 96 4.40 -0.91 -23.52
C ASN A 96 4.52 -0.67 -22.02
N TYR A 97 4.73 0.59 -21.59
CA TYR A 97 4.81 0.93 -20.17
C TYR A 97 3.48 0.77 -19.44
N SER A 98 2.38 1.23 -20.03
CA SER A 98 1.06 1.03 -19.45
C SER A 98 0.81 -0.46 -19.21
N ILE A 99 1.10 -1.32 -20.19
CA ILE A 99 0.94 -2.78 -20.04
C ILE A 99 1.75 -3.32 -18.86
N LEU A 100 3.00 -2.88 -18.69
CA LEU A 100 3.85 -3.30 -17.57
C LEU A 100 3.27 -2.88 -16.21
N PHE A 101 2.75 -1.65 -16.09
CA PHE A 101 2.08 -1.20 -14.86
C PHE A 101 0.78 -1.97 -14.56
N TYR A 102 0.00 -2.33 -15.60
CA TYR A 102 -1.24 -3.07 -15.40
C TYR A 102 -1.00 -4.54 -15.03
N LEU A 103 0.05 -5.16 -15.59
CA LEU A 103 0.35 -6.59 -15.44
C LEU A 103 1.42 -6.89 -14.37
N MET A 104 1.96 -5.87 -13.69
CA MET A 104 2.95 -6.09 -12.64
C MET A 104 2.45 -7.03 -11.54
N ASP A 105 3.34 -7.93 -11.14
CA ASP A 105 3.15 -8.99 -10.13
C ASP A 105 4.33 -9.00 -9.14
N GLY A 106 4.29 -9.95 -8.18
CA GLY A 106 5.31 -10.05 -7.14
C GLY A 106 6.74 -10.35 -7.64
N LEU A 107 6.91 -10.77 -8.89
CA LEU A 107 8.24 -11.04 -9.47
C LEU A 107 8.74 -9.88 -10.34
N THR A 108 7.84 -9.05 -10.86
CA THR A 108 8.15 -8.00 -11.83
C THR A 108 8.03 -6.58 -11.26
N TYR A 109 7.39 -6.40 -10.10
CA TYR A 109 7.13 -5.08 -9.53
C TYR A 109 8.40 -4.26 -9.28
N SER A 110 9.52 -4.91 -8.99
CA SER A 110 10.77 -4.22 -8.67
C SER A 110 11.38 -3.49 -9.85
N GLU A 111 11.33 -4.10 -11.03
CA GLU A 111 11.81 -3.47 -12.25
C GLU A 111 10.88 -2.32 -12.64
N VAL A 112 9.57 -2.51 -12.52
CA VAL A 112 8.56 -1.45 -12.73
C VAL A 112 8.76 -0.29 -11.75
N LEU A 113 9.01 -0.58 -10.47
CA LEU A 113 9.33 0.42 -9.45
C LEU A 113 10.62 1.16 -9.79
N ARG A 114 11.67 0.44 -10.20
CA ARG A 114 12.95 1.02 -10.63
C ARG A 114 12.75 1.99 -11.79
N PHE A 115 11.97 1.61 -12.79
CA PHE A 115 11.63 2.48 -13.91
C PHE A 115 10.86 3.71 -13.45
N TYR A 116 9.84 3.53 -12.62
CA TYR A 116 9.03 4.61 -12.09
C TYR A 116 9.87 5.64 -11.33
N LEU A 117 10.70 5.19 -10.37
CA LEU A 117 11.56 6.07 -9.57
C LEU A 117 12.60 6.82 -10.41
N ASN A 118 13.12 6.21 -11.48
CA ASN A 118 14.07 6.87 -12.38
C ASN A 118 13.43 8.01 -13.20
N GLY A 119 12.11 8.01 -13.38
CA GLY A 119 11.40 9.13 -14.02
C GLY A 119 10.89 10.18 -13.04
N LEU A 120 11.06 9.99 -11.73
CA LEU A 120 10.71 11.01 -10.74
C LEU A 120 11.75 12.12 -10.72
N THR A 121 11.30 13.36 -10.84
CA THR A 121 12.13 14.55 -10.62
C THR A 121 11.86 15.09 -9.22
N VAL A 122 12.52 14.53 -8.21
CA VAL A 122 12.41 15.00 -6.82
C VAL A 122 13.68 15.79 -6.46
N PRO A 123 13.56 17.03 -5.93
CA PRO A 123 14.72 17.77 -5.41
C PRO A 123 15.40 16.95 -4.30
N ASP A 124 16.74 16.92 -4.28
CA ASP A 124 17.55 16.17 -3.31
C ASP A 124 17.39 14.64 -3.33
N PHE A 125 16.76 14.07 -4.37
CA PHE A 125 16.62 12.63 -4.58
C PHE A 125 17.64 12.14 -5.62
N ASP A 126 18.65 11.37 -5.18
CA ASP A 126 19.51 10.63 -6.10
C ASP A 126 18.81 9.33 -6.52
N SER A 127 18.14 9.38 -7.67
CA SER A 127 17.46 8.23 -8.25
C SER A 127 18.42 7.07 -8.53
N ALA A 128 19.69 7.33 -8.84
CA ALA A 128 20.65 6.28 -9.15
C ALA A 128 21.11 5.53 -7.90
N GLU A 129 21.25 6.20 -6.75
CA GLU A 129 21.58 5.56 -5.48
C GLU A 129 20.40 4.77 -4.92
N THR A 130 19.21 5.38 -4.89
CA THR A 130 17.99 4.76 -4.34
C THR A 130 17.50 3.57 -5.16
N THR A 131 17.70 3.58 -6.49
CA THR A 131 17.26 2.49 -7.38
C THR A 131 18.32 1.41 -7.60
N ARG A 132 19.55 1.62 -7.12
CA ARG A 132 20.63 0.62 -7.19
C ARG A 132 20.22 -0.72 -6.57
N PRO A 133 19.56 -0.78 -5.39
CA PRO A 133 19.13 -2.05 -4.80
C PRO A 133 18.12 -2.81 -5.66
N LEU A 134 17.35 -2.09 -6.49
CA LEU A 134 16.34 -2.67 -7.39
C LEU A 134 16.93 -3.20 -8.71
N SER A 135 18.22 -2.95 -8.99
CA SER A 135 18.84 -3.28 -10.29
C SER A 135 19.27 -4.76 -10.43
N SER A 136 19.15 -5.56 -9.37
CA SER A 136 19.53 -6.97 -9.39
C SER A 136 18.43 -7.84 -10.05
N PRO A 137 18.77 -8.72 -11.01
CA PRO A 137 17.81 -9.65 -11.62
C PRO A 137 17.44 -10.83 -10.70
N ALA A 138 18.21 -11.09 -9.65
CA ALA A 138 17.74 -11.91 -8.53
C ALA A 138 16.82 -11.01 -7.70
N ALA A 139 15.54 -11.42 -7.58
CA ALA A 139 14.45 -10.70 -6.92
C ALA A 139 14.96 -9.84 -5.75
N PRO A 140 14.54 -8.56 -5.61
CA PRO A 140 15.26 -7.63 -4.78
C PRO A 140 14.93 -7.96 -3.35
N LEU A 141 15.79 -8.79 -2.78
CA LEU A 141 15.91 -8.90 -1.35
C LEU A 141 16.59 -7.63 -0.89
N LEU A 142 15.76 -6.68 -0.47
CA LEU A 142 16.20 -5.40 0.06
C LEU A 142 16.41 -5.54 1.56
N ASP A 143 17.41 -4.83 2.08
CA ASP A 143 17.53 -4.65 3.52
C ASP A 143 16.38 -3.78 4.05
N ILE A 144 16.18 -3.82 5.36
CA ILE A 144 15.09 -3.09 6.02
C ILE A 144 15.20 -1.58 5.77
N ASP A 145 16.41 -1.03 5.77
CA ASP A 145 16.65 0.39 5.52
C ASP A 145 16.20 0.78 4.09
N SER A 146 16.63 0.06 3.05
CA SER A 146 16.18 0.34 1.68
C SER A 146 14.68 0.15 1.50
N ASN A 147 14.08 -0.88 2.14
CA ASN A 147 12.63 -1.08 2.09
C ASN A 147 11.88 0.11 2.70
N LEU A 148 12.31 0.59 3.87
CA LEU A 148 11.69 1.72 4.54
C LEU A 148 11.84 3.00 3.74
N ASP A 149 13.01 3.25 3.15
CA ASP A 149 13.25 4.43 2.31
C ASP A 149 12.35 4.43 1.07
N LEU A 150 12.28 3.31 0.35
CA LEU A 150 11.42 3.18 -0.83
C LEU A 150 9.93 3.30 -0.48
N LEU A 151 9.49 2.67 0.61
CA LEU A 151 8.11 2.79 1.08
C LEU A 151 7.79 4.22 1.48
N GLN A 152 8.70 4.91 2.17
CA GLN A 152 8.52 6.31 2.56
C GLN A 152 8.36 7.21 1.34
N ILE A 153 9.22 7.06 0.33
CA ILE A 153 9.12 7.81 -0.95
C ILE A 153 7.77 7.60 -1.63
N LEU A 154 7.33 6.34 -1.74
CA LEU A 154 6.06 6.02 -2.37
C LEU A 154 4.87 6.53 -1.57
N ILE A 155 4.93 6.47 -0.24
CA ILE A 155 3.90 7.02 0.65
C ILE A 155 3.82 8.53 0.51
N ASP A 156 4.95 9.24 0.49
CA ASP A 156 4.97 10.69 0.34
C ASP A 156 4.38 11.12 -1.01
N HIS A 157 4.74 10.41 -2.08
CA HIS A 157 4.13 10.63 -3.39
C HIS A 157 2.64 10.30 -3.37
N PHE A 158 2.25 9.16 -2.81
CA PHE A 158 0.84 8.78 -2.66
C PHE A 158 0.04 9.83 -1.89
N ILE A 159 0.57 10.40 -0.80
CA ILE A 159 -0.10 11.47 -0.04
C ILE A 159 -0.21 12.76 -0.87
N SER A 160 0.70 13.01 -1.82
CA SER A 160 0.59 14.16 -2.73
C SER A 160 -0.51 13.99 -3.81
N THR A 161 -1.04 12.77 -3.98
CA THR A 161 -2.22 12.50 -4.83
C THR A 161 -3.51 13.01 -4.18
N ASN A 162 -4.66 12.75 -4.83
CA ASN A 162 -5.98 12.99 -4.24
C ASN A 162 -6.23 12.23 -2.92
N ALA A 163 -5.39 11.27 -2.54
CA ALA A 163 -5.42 10.64 -1.22
C ALA A 163 -5.35 11.65 -0.07
N ARG A 164 -4.70 12.82 -0.26
CA ARG A 164 -4.72 13.91 0.74
C ARG A 164 -6.12 14.36 1.09
N ASN A 165 -7.01 14.44 0.09
CA ASN A 165 -8.38 14.90 0.31
C ASN A 165 -9.16 13.88 1.15
N GLN A 166 -8.88 12.58 0.97
CA GLN A 166 -9.43 11.51 1.81
C GLN A 166 -8.92 11.56 3.26
N LEU A 167 -7.70 12.07 3.48
CA LEU A 167 -7.17 12.29 4.84
C LEU A 167 -7.89 13.43 5.57
N MET A 168 -8.37 14.43 4.81
CA MET A 168 -9.02 15.63 5.33
C MET A 168 -10.55 15.47 5.44
N SER A 169 -11.15 14.51 4.73
CA SER A 169 -12.54 14.10 4.92
C SER A 169 -12.68 13.25 6.19
N SER A 170 -13.78 13.45 6.93
CA SER A 170 -14.17 12.59 8.06
C SER A 170 -14.10 11.11 7.65
N PRO A 171 -13.71 10.17 8.54
CA PRO A 171 -13.61 8.73 8.23
C PRO A 171 -14.99 8.07 8.15
N GLU A 172 -15.96 8.70 7.50
CA GLU A 172 -17.14 8.00 7.04
C GLU A 172 -16.65 7.06 5.93
N LEU A 173 -16.49 5.79 6.31
CA LEU A 173 -16.13 4.71 5.41
C LEU A 173 -17.31 4.51 4.46
N ASP A 174 -17.34 5.28 3.37
CA ASP A 174 -18.33 5.11 2.33
C ASP A 174 -18.16 3.73 1.69
N HIS A 175 -19.25 2.97 1.66
CA HIS A 175 -19.29 1.66 1.01
C HIS A 175 -19.07 1.80 -0.50
N GLU A 176 -18.35 0.84 -1.10
CA GLU A 176 -18.08 0.85 -2.54
C GLU A 176 -19.39 0.70 -3.35
N ASP A 177 -19.42 1.22 -4.59
CA ASP A 177 -20.59 1.08 -5.50
C ASP A 177 -20.59 -0.24 -6.29
N PHE A 178 -19.55 -1.05 -6.16
CA PHE A 178 -19.32 -2.24 -6.98
C PHE A 178 -19.18 -3.49 -6.11
N CYS A 179 -19.92 -4.55 -6.44
CA CYS A 179 -19.80 -5.82 -5.73
C CYS A 179 -18.37 -6.37 -5.78
N ARG A 180 -17.79 -6.65 -4.61
CA ARG A 180 -16.43 -7.20 -4.45
C ARG A 180 -16.19 -8.51 -5.21
N SER A 181 -17.24 -9.32 -5.41
CA SER A 181 -17.12 -10.61 -6.11
C SER A 181 -17.22 -10.50 -7.63
N CYS A 182 -18.07 -9.62 -8.16
CA CYS A 182 -18.40 -9.62 -9.59
C CYS A 182 -18.13 -8.28 -10.30
N GLY A 183 -17.78 -7.23 -9.55
CA GLY A 183 -17.45 -5.90 -10.07
C GLY A 183 -18.62 -5.12 -10.66
N LYS A 184 -19.87 -5.57 -10.45
CA LYS A 184 -21.08 -4.91 -10.97
C LYS A 184 -21.79 -4.07 -9.90
N ILE A 185 -22.48 -3.03 -10.36
CA ILE A 185 -23.38 -2.17 -9.57
C ILE A 185 -24.74 -2.87 -9.46
N GLY A 186 -25.45 -2.66 -8.36
CA GLY A 186 -26.79 -3.22 -8.14
C GLY A 186 -27.29 -3.03 -6.72
N GLU A 187 -28.13 -3.96 -6.28
CA GLU A 187 -28.59 -4.03 -4.89
C GLU A 187 -27.52 -4.71 -4.01
N LEU A 188 -26.87 -3.89 -3.20
CA LEU A 188 -25.62 -4.24 -2.54
C LEU A 188 -25.80 -4.24 -1.02
N ILE A 189 -25.20 -5.25 -0.37
CA ILE A 189 -25.16 -5.35 1.09
C ILE A 189 -23.82 -4.83 1.58
N CYS A 190 -23.89 -3.92 2.56
CA CYS A 190 -22.76 -3.25 3.17
C CYS A 190 -22.17 -4.08 4.32
N CYS A 191 -20.85 -4.22 4.34
CA CYS A 191 -20.14 -4.77 5.49
C CYS A 191 -20.09 -3.73 6.63
N ASP A 192 -20.36 -4.14 7.87
CA ASP A 192 -20.32 -3.22 9.02
C ASP A 192 -18.90 -2.89 9.51
N ARG A 193 -17.90 -3.64 9.05
CA ARG A 193 -16.49 -3.50 9.49
C ARG A 193 -15.56 -2.96 8.40
N CYS A 194 -16.06 -2.76 7.18
CA CYS A 194 -15.29 -2.18 6.09
C CYS A 194 -16.18 -1.60 4.99
N THR A 195 -15.59 -1.00 3.96
CA THR A 195 -16.33 -0.43 2.81
C THR A 195 -16.80 -1.48 1.81
N CYS A 196 -16.50 -2.77 2.03
CA CYS A 196 -16.85 -3.83 1.11
C CYS A 196 -18.36 -3.95 0.96
N VAL A 197 -18.80 -4.13 -0.30
CA VAL A 197 -20.17 -4.48 -0.63
C VAL A 197 -20.24 -5.75 -1.47
N MET A 198 -21.33 -6.49 -1.34
CA MET A 198 -21.59 -7.67 -2.16
C MET A 198 -23.08 -7.80 -2.51
N HIS A 199 -23.38 -8.37 -3.68
CA HIS A 199 -24.74 -8.86 -3.93
C HIS A 199 -25.02 -10.03 -3.02
N TYR A 200 -26.27 -10.18 -2.57
CA TYR A 200 -26.70 -11.32 -1.74
C TYR A 200 -26.31 -12.67 -2.36
N GLU A 201 -26.49 -12.82 -3.68
CA GLU A 201 -26.13 -14.04 -4.43
C GLU A 201 -24.62 -14.26 -4.56
N CYS A 202 -23.81 -13.20 -4.42
CA CYS A 202 -22.36 -13.29 -4.48
C CYS A 202 -21.74 -13.68 -3.12
N ILE A 203 -22.54 -13.74 -2.05
CA ILE A 203 -22.07 -14.16 -0.73
C ILE A 203 -21.95 -15.70 -0.72
N PRO A 204 -20.81 -16.26 -0.31
CA PRO A 204 -20.65 -17.71 -0.20
C PRO A 204 -21.68 -18.32 0.76
N ALA A 205 -22.29 -19.45 0.38
CA ALA A 205 -23.26 -20.17 1.20
C ALA A 205 -22.72 -20.42 2.62
N GLY A 206 -23.48 -20.03 3.65
CA GLY A 206 -23.07 -20.10 5.06
C GLY A 206 -22.60 -18.77 5.67
N ASN A 207 -22.40 -17.71 4.88
CA ASN A 207 -22.09 -16.35 5.36
C ASN A 207 -23.27 -15.36 5.21
N ILE A 208 -24.46 -15.90 5.01
CA ILE A 208 -25.68 -15.13 4.82
C ILE A 208 -26.24 -14.85 6.22
N PRO A 209 -26.53 -13.58 6.58
CA PRO A 209 -27.08 -13.26 7.88
C PRO A 209 -28.53 -13.77 7.93
N GLU A 210 -28.75 -14.91 8.58
CA GLU A 210 -30.09 -15.53 8.63
C GLU A 210 -31.09 -14.70 9.45
N ASN A 211 -30.63 -13.84 10.37
CA ASN A 211 -31.48 -12.95 11.21
C ASN A 211 -30.76 -11.73 11.82
N GLU A 212 -29.50 -11.46 11.45
CA GLU A 212 -28.72 -10.38 12.04
C GLU A 212 -28.76 -9.14 11.13
N ARG A 213 -29.04 -7.96 11.71
CA ARG A 213 -28.94 -6.66 11.02
C ARG A 213 -27.49 -6.26 10.70
N VAL A 214 -26.54 -7.12 11.05
CA VAL A 214 -25.11 -6.89 10.97
C VAL A 214 -24.54 -7.95 10.03
N TRP A 215 -23.89 -7.54 8.96
CA TRP A 215 -23.20 -8.43 8.03
C TRP A 215 -21.72 -8.07 7.98
N VAL A 216 -20.87 -9.10 8.10
CA VAL A 216 -19.42 -8.95 8.06
C VAL A 216 -18.89 -9.80 6.92
N CYS A 217 -18.14 -9.20 5.99
CA CYS A 217 -17.61 -9.92 4.83
C CYS A 217 -16.60 -10.99 5.24
N THR A 218 -16.38 -11.99 4.37
CA THR A 218 -15.49 -13.13 4.63
C THR A 218 -14.05 -12.71 4.95
N VAL A 219 -13.60 -11.59 4.37
CA VAL A 219 -12.28 -11.02 4.65
C VAL A 219 -12.21 -10.52 6.09
N CYS A 220 -13.19 -9.72 6.53
CA CYS A 220 -13.22 -9.19 7.90
C CYS A 220 -13.38 -10.30 8.94
N GLN A 221 -14.21 -11.32 8.65
CA GLN A 221 -14.35 -12.49 9.52
C GLN A 221 -13.01 -13.25 9.68
N LYS A 222 -12.28 -13.47 8.59
CA LYS A 222 -11.00 -14.20 8.62
C LYS A 222 -9.89 -13.44 9.36
N HIS A 223 -9.86 -12.12 9.24
CA HIS A 223 -8.80 -11.27 9.80
C HIS A 223 -9.14 -10.71 11.19
N ASN A 224 -10.36 -10.95 11.68
CA ASN A 224 -10.87 -10.51 12.97
C ASN A 224 -10.68 -9.01 13.22
N VAL A 225 -10.93 -8.23 12.16
CA VAL A 225 -10.89 -6.75 12.13
C VAL A 225 -12.16 -6.20 12.76
#